data_AF-A0A0F9BQ14-F1
#
_entry.id   AF-A0A0F9BQ14-F1
#
_cell.length_a   1.000
_cell.length_b   1.000
_cell.length_c   1.000
_cell.angle_alpha   90.00
_cell.angle_beta   90.00
_cell.angle_gamma   90.00
#
_symmetry.space_group_name_H-M   'P 1'
#
loop_
_entity.id
_entity.type
_entity.pdbx_description
1 polymer ?
#
loop_
_entity_poly.entity_id
_entity_poly.type
_entity_poly.pdbx_seq_one_letter_code
_entity_poly.pdbx_strand_id
1 'polypeptide(L)' 'MRVLNKEQKKMIDRWFDENWTGAGSIGSSRDMPIELLDELETINDHETIWQNIDRYVNDLAMDSP' A
#
# COMPACT_ATOMS: atom_id res chain seq x y z
N MET A 1 -14.17 -3.94 10.95
CA MET A 1 -12.80 -3.49 10.62
C MET A 1 -12.76 -3.40 9.10
N ARG A 2 -12.64 -2.20 8.52
CA ARG A 2 -12.67 -2.03 7.04
C ARG A 2 -11.34 -2.57 6.49
N VAL A 3 -11.38 -3.41 5.47
CA VAL A 3 -10.22 -4.14 4.92
C VAL A 3 -10.00 -3.69 3.49
N LEU A 4 -8.73 -3.57 3.06
CA LEU A 4 -8.38 -3.31 1.66
C LEU A 4 -9.01 -4.38 0.75
N ASN A 5 -9.68 -3.92 -0.31
CA ASN A 5 -10.28 -4.81 -1.29
C ASN A 5 -9.20 -5.40 -2.23
N LYS A 6 -9.60 -6.33 -3.09
CA LYS A 6 -8.68 -7.05 -3.99
C LYS A 6 -7.99 -6.11 -4.99
N GLU A 7 -8.65 -5.03 -5.41
CA GLU A 7 -8.12 -4.08 -6.38
C GLU A 7 -7.09 -3.15 -5.75
N GLN A 8 -7.40 -2.60 -4.57
CA GLN A 8 -6.48 -1.81 -3.76
C GLN A 8 -5.19 -2.58 -3.44
N LYS A 9 -5.31 -3.86 -3.06
CA LYS A 9 -4.16 -4.73 -2.81
C LYS A 9 -3.28 -4.88 -4.05
N LYS A 10 -3.87 -5.16 -5.22
CA LYS A 10 -3.12 -5.28 -6.47
C LYS A 10 -2.35 -4.00 -6.85
N MET A 11 -2.93 -2.84 -6.58
CA MET A 11 -2.27 -1.56 -6.83
C MET A 11 -1.08 -1.37 -5.90
N ILE A 12 -1.25 -1.68 -4.62
CA ILE A 12 -0.17 -1.64 -3.62
C ILE A 12 0.92 -2.66 -3.96
N ASP A 13 0.56 -3.90 -4.31
CA ASP A 13 1.50 -4.95 -4.70
C ASP A 13 2.34 -4.50 -5.89
N ARG A 14 1.71 -3.95 -6.94
CA ARG A 14 2.42 -3.46 -8.13
C ARG A 14 3.38 -2.32 -7.80
N TRP A 15 2.92 -1.33 -7.02
CA TRP A 15 3.77 -0.23 -6.60
C TRP A 15 4.95 -0.73 -5.76
N PHE A 16 4.69 -1.67 -4.84
CA PHE A 16 5.72 -2.26 -4.00
C PHE A 16 6.78 -2.96 -4.84
N ASP A 17 6.39 -3.82 -5.79
CA ASP A 17 7.31 -4.53 -6.68
C ASP A 17 8.17 -3.58 -7.53
N GLU A 18 7.61 -2.45 -7.97
CA GLU A 18 8.32 -1.45 -8.78
C GLU A 18 9.32 -0.60 -7.96
N ASN A 19 9.11 -0.46 -6.65
CA ASN A 19 9.88 0.45 -5.79
C ASN A 19 10.73 -0.27 -4.72
N TRP A 20 10.52 -1.57 -4.50
CA TRP A 20 11.29 -2.36 -3.54
C TRP A 20 12.71 -2.59 -4.06
N THR A 21 13.70 -2.09 -3.30
CA THR A 21 15.13 -2.24 -3.63
C THR A 21 15.92 -2.95 -2.53
N GLY A 22 15.24 -3.41 -1.47
CA GLY A 22 15.82 -4.17 -0.37
C GLY A 22 15.32 -3.68 0.99
N ALA A 23 15.76 -4.35 2.06
CA ALA A 23 15.34 -4.05 3.42
C ALA A 23 15.52 -2.56 3.77
N GLY A 24 14.41 -1.89 4.09
CA GLY A 24 14.37 -0.48 4.47
C GLY A 24 14.12 0.50 3.31
N SER A 25 13.91 0.04 2.07
CA SER A 25 13.62 0.92 0.94
C SER A 25 12.21 1.52 0.96
N ILE A 26 11.27 0.84 1.61
CA ILE A 26 9.86 1.24 1.74
C ILE A 26 9.43 0.98 3.19
N GLY A 27 8.82 1.95 3.85
CA GLY A 27 8.42 1.84 5.26
C GLY A 27 6.97 2.23 5.56
N SER A 28 6.30 2.96 4.67
CA SER A 28 4.93 3.42 4.90
C SER A 28 4.19 3.83 3.63
N SER A 29 2.88 4.07 3.76
CA SER A 29 2.05 4.70 2.73
C SER A 29 2.52 6.11 2.37
N ARG A 30 3.36 6.76 3.19
CA ARG A 30 3.92 8.09 2.89
C ARG A 30 4.98 8.05 1.79
N ASP A 31 5.53 6.87 1.52
CA ASP A 31 6.48 6.66 0.44
C ASP A 31 5.76 6.51 -0.91
N MET A 32 4.44 6.31 -0.90
CA MET A 32 3.62 6.23 -2.12
C MET A 32 3.37 7.62 -2.72
N PRO A 33 3.32 7.73 -4.06
CA PRO A 33 2.91 8.94 -4.73
C PRO A 33 1.46 9.29 -4.39
N ILE A 34 1.16 10.58 -4.29
CA ILE A 34 -0.16 11.09 -3.86
C ILE A 34 -1.28 10.64 -4.81
N GLU A 35 -0.98 10.53 -6.10
CA GLU A 35 -1.93 10.09 -7.11
C GLU A 35 -2.40 8.64 -6.86
N LEU A 36 -1.49 7.76 -6.44
CA LEU A 36 -1.83 6.38 -6.09
C LEU A 36 -2.70 6.33 -4.83
N LEU A 37 -2.44 7.23 -3.88
CA LEU A 37 -3.22 7.31 -2.65
C LEU A 37 -4.65 7.80 -2.91
N ASP A 38 -4.81 8.80 -3.78
CA ASP A 38 -6.13 9.27 -4.23
C ASP A 38 -6.88 8.18 -5.01
N GLU A 39 -6.19 7.41 -5.86
CA GLU A 39 -6.79 6.26 -6.55
C GLU A 39 -7.25 5.17 -5.56
N LEU A 40 -6.46 4.90 -4.51
CA LEU A 40 -6.82 3.94 -3.46
C LEU A 40 -8.06 4.40 -2.67
N GLU A 41 -8.21 5.70 -2.40
CA GLU A 41 -9.39 6.27 -1.73
C GLU A 41 -10.64 6.25 -2.62
N THR A 42 -10.51 6.58 -3.91
CA THR A 42 -11.62 6.66 -4.86
C THR A 42 -12.25 5.30 -5.18
N ILE A 43 -11.47 4.21 -5.14
CA ILE A 43 -11.96 2.85 -5.39
C ILE A 43 -13.02 2.37 -4.38
N ASN A 44 -13.12 3.01 -3.21
CA ASN A 44 -14.04 2.56 -2.17
C ASN A 44 -14.98 3.65 -1.63
N ASP A 45 -14.92 4.87 -2.18
CA ASP A 45 -15.72 6.04 -1.72
C ASP A 45 -15.65 6.25 -0.18
N HIS A 46 -14.57 5.75 0.42
CA HIS A 46 -14.42 5.59 1.84
C HIS A 46 -12.98 5.90 2.21
N GLU A 47 -12.84 6.85 3.13
CA GLU A 47 -11.64 7.21 3.88
C GLU A 47 -10.76 5.97 4.09
N THR A 48 -9.71 5.88 3.29
CA THR A 48 -8.75 4.79 3.42
C THR A 48 -8.11 4.96 4.78
N ILE A 49 -8.28 3.98 5.66
CA ILE A 49 -7.56 4.02 6.93
C ILE A 49 -6.11 3.73 6.57
N TRP A 50 -5.29 4.79 6.46
CA TRP A 50 -3.85 4.78 6.20
C TRP A 50 -3.11 3.66 6.95
N GLN A 51 -3.56 3.36 8.18
CA GLN A 51 -3.05 2.26 9.01
C GLN A 51 -3.15 0.87 8.35
N ASN A 52 -4.15 0.64 7.51
CA ASN A 52 -4.30 -0.62 6.78
C ASN A 52 -3.34 -0.71 5.59
N ILE A 53 -3.08 0.41 4.90
CA ILE A 53 -2.04 0.46 3.86
C ILE A 53 -0.69 0.22 4.50
N ASP A 54 -0.37 0.99 5.56
CA ASP A 54 0.88 0.86 6.30
C ASP A 54 1.11 -0.57 6.77
N ARG A 55 0.10 -1.20 7.38
CA ARG A 55 0.20 -2.59 7.82
C ARG A 55 0.46 -3.55 6.66
N TYR A 56 -0.27 -3.41 5.55
CA TYR A 56 -0.13 -4.30 4.40
C TYR A 56 1.24 -4.16 3.72
N VAL A 57 1.75 -2.92 3.58
CA VAL A 57 3.10 -2.65 3.06
C VAL A 57 4.17 -3.24 3.98
N ASN A 58 4.02 -3.12 5.30
CA ASN A 58 4.94 -3.74 6.25
C ASN A 58 4.90 -5.27 6.18
N ASP A 59 3.71 -5.87 6.06
CA ASP A 59 3.58 -7.32 5.88
C ASP A 59 4.32 -7.78 4.60
N LEU A 60 4.17 -7.06 3.47
CA LEU A 60 4.91 -7.32 2.23
C LEU A 60 6.44 -7.21 2.41
N ALA A 61 6.91 -6.19 3.13
CA ALA A 61 8.32 -5.98 3.41
C ALA A 61 8.92 -7.08 4.30
N MET A 62 8.13 -7.64 5.23
CA MET A 62 8.57 -8.74 6.11
C MET A 62 8.60 -10.10 5.40
N ASP A 63 7.71 -10.32 4.45
CA ASP A 63 7.64 -11.56 3.66
C ASP A 63 8.62 -11.56 2.47
N SER A 64 9.23 -10.41 2.16
CA SER A 64 10.21 -10.26 1.07
C SER A 64 11.63 -10.71 1.49
N PRO A 65 12.36 -11.41 0.60
CA PRO A 65 13.67 -12.01 0.90
C PRO A 65 14.83 -11.02 1.07
#